data_AF-A0A8J6IGK8-F1
#
_entry.id   AF-A0A8J6IGK8-F1
#
_cell.length_a   1.000
_cell.length_b   1.000
_cell.length_c   1.000
_cell.angle_alpha   90.00
_cell.angle_beta   90.00
_cell.angle_gamma   90.00
#
_symmetry.space_group_name_H-M   'P 1'
#
loop_
_entity.id
_entity.type
_entity.pdbx_description
1 polymer ?
#
loop_
_entity_poly.entity_id
_entity_poly.type
_entity_poly.pdbx_seq_one_letter_code
_entity_poly.pdbx_strand_id
1 'polypeptide(L)'
;MIDEIFEAVFGIDFKIGKTIKDMLLHPVRVAEAELEGGNDVYTPQIKLFIALFGFQLLLLSIFKIFDLVSLQAVILSESGLQAVSDRLQAEGSSLSAANDVVRDWYNYSVWPAALTGSVVYVVAMKLFRPAMKLSAHVKLYLLATNAGFLWMFPFLLIGVLPIADASMAALWASVAAIPVFLGYLIPLFRRFYATSAAGLVIRVSVLAILVVPSIVITTSVAYSMISFGMKRETGLGFFEALHIAQIAEQSAADTETPDEGQTS
;
A
#
# COMPACT_ATOMS: atom_id res chain seq x y z
N MET A 1 -1.04 -37.17 8.09
CA MET A 1 0.22 -37.08 7.34
C MET A 1 0.20 -36.09 6.18
N ILE A 2 -0.64 -36.21 5.13
CA ILE A 2 -0.75 -35.13 4.11
C ILE A 2 -1.36 -33.86 4.73
N ASP A 3 -2.35 -34.00 5.62
CA ASP A 3 -2.96 -32.87 6.32
C ASP A 3 -1.99 -32.15 7.27
N GLU A 4 -1.13 -32.89 7.98
CA GLU A 4 -0.10 -32.30 8.86
C GLU A 4 1.02 -31.62 8.06
N ILE A 5 1.35 -32.15 6.87
CA ILE A 5 2.31 -31.50 5.97
C ILE A 5 1.67 -30.24 5.35
N PHE A 6 0.39 -30.26 4.98
CA PHE A 6 -0.31 -29.06 4.51
C PHE A 6 -0.51 -28.02 5.63
N GLU A 7 -0.76 -28.43 6.86
CA GLU A 7 -0.88 -27.56 8.03
C GLU A 7 0.50 -26.99 8.44
N ALA A 8 1.57 -27.75 8.29
CA ALA A 8 2.94 -27.29 8.54
C ALA A 8 3.52 -26.44 7.41
N VAL A 9 3.16 -26.70 6.14
CA VAL A 9 3.71 -26.03 4.95
C VAL A 9 2.86 -24.84 4.51
N PHE A 10 1.53 -24.94 4.58
CA PHE A 10 0.60 -23.88 4.17
C PHE A 10 -0.14 -23.21 5.33
N GLY A 11 -0.09 -23.77 6.54
CA GLY A 11 -0.73 -23.15 7.71
C GLY A 11 -2.23 -22.92 7.53
N ILE A 12 -2.91 -23.72 6.69
CA ILE A 12 -4.34 -23.60 6.44
C ILE A 12 -5.07 -24.19 7.64
N ASP A 13 -5.07 -23.42 8.72
CA ASP A 13 -5.86 -23.63 9.92
C ASP A 13 -7.32 -23.76 9.46
N PHE A 14 -7.98 -24.88 9.75
CA PHE A 14 -9.40 -25.10 9.41
C PHE A 14 -10.31 -23.98 9.94
N LYS A 15 -9.81 -23.17 10.89
CA LYS A 15 -10.45 -21.98 11.42
C LYS A 15 -10.44 -20.78 10.47
N ILE A 16 -9.58 -20.72 9.44
CA ILE A 16 -9.47 -19.55 8.53
C ILE A 16 -10.82 -19.21 7.91
N GLY A 17 -11.56 -20.21 7.41
CA GLY A 17 -12.89 -19.96 6.81
C GLY A 17 -13.88 -19.36 7.80
N LYS A 18 -13.87 -19.86 9.05
CA LYS A 18 -14.69 -19.31 10.14
C LYS A 18 -14.24 -17.90 10.52
N THR A 19 -12.93 -17.67 10.66
CA THR A 19 -12.37 -16.37 10.96
C THR A 19 -12.72 -15.36 9.88
N ILE A 20 -12.58 -15.70 8.60
CA ILE A 20 -12.95 -14.83 7.47
C ILE A 20 -14.45 -14.49 7.55
N LYS A 21 -15.32 -15.51 7.66
CA LYS A 21 -16.77 -15.31 7.75
C LYS A 21 -17.14 -14.41 8.92
N ASP A 22 -16.67 -14.73 10.12
CA ASP A 22 -17.04 -14.00 11.33
C ASP A 22 -16.33 -12.64 11.40
N MET A 23 -15.17 -12.45 10.76
CA MET A 23 -14.55 -11.15 10.62
C MET A 23 -15.37 -10.25 9.72
N LEU A 24 -15.91 -10.78 8.61
CA LEU A 24 -16.75 -10.02 7.69
C LEU A 24 -18.11 -9.65 8.30
N LEU A 25 -18.74 -10.57 9.03
CA LEU A 25 -20.11 -10.39 9.56
C LEU A 25 -20.16 -9.88 11.01
N HIS A 26 -19.18 -10.24 11.83
CA HIS A 26 -19.16 -10.04 13.28
C HIS A 26 -17.75 -9.64 13.79
N PRO A 27 -17.13 -8.58 13.24
CA PRO A 27 -15.73 -8.23 13.52
C PRO A 27 -15.43 -8.04 15.01
N VAL A 28 -16.41 -7.58 15.80
CA VAL A 28 -16.26 -7.40 17.25
C VAL A 28 -16.05 -8.75 17.97
N ARG A 29 -16.75 -9.82 17.56
CA ARG A 29 -16.60 -11.15 18.20
C ARG A 29 -15.21 -11.71 17.98
N VAL A 30 -14.68 -11.55 16.77
CA VAL A 30 -13.31 -11.97 16.43
C VAL A 30 -12.30 -11.14 17.22
N ALA A 31 -12.51 -9.83 17.32
CA ALA A 31 -11.67 -8.94 18.10
C ALA A 31 -11.63 -9.30 19.60
N GLU A 32 -12.78 -9.58 20.22
CA GLU A 32 -12.85 -9.98 21.63
C GLU A 32 -12.07 -11.27 21.88
N ALA A 33 -12.32 -12.30 21.07
CA ALA A 33 -11.60 -13.57 21.17
C ALA A 33 -10.09 -13.41 20.97
N GLU A 34 -9.65 -12.58 20.01
CA GLU A 34 -8.24 -12.30 19.74
C GLU A 34 -7.55 -11.57 20.91
N LEU A 35 -8.28 -10.71 21.62
CA LEU A 35 -7.77 -9.98 22.80
C LEU A 35 -7.76 -10.83 24.06
N GLU A 36 -8.67 -11.80 24.17
CA GLU A 36 -8.74 -12.78 25.28
C GLU A 36 -7.75 -13.94 25.10
N GLY A 37 -7.04 -14.00 23.97
CA GLY A 37 -6.08 -15.07 23.67
C GLY A 37 -6.72 -16.35 23.14
N GLY A 38 -7.97 -16.27 22.67
CA GLY A 38 -8.77 -17.36 22.10
C GLY A 38 -8.31 -17.84 20.71
N ASN A 39 -7.02 -18.14 20.56
CA ASN A 39 -6.42 -18.74 19.36
C ASN A 39 -7.00 -20.14 19.04
N ASP A 40 -7.73 -20.72 20.00
CA ASP A 40 -8.41 -22.01 19.84
C ASP A 40 -9.66 -21.90 18.96
N VAL A 41 -10.25 -20.71 18.83
CA VAL A 41 -11.52 -20.50 18.12
C VAL A 41 -11.32 -19.87 16.74
N TYR A 42 -10.38 -18.94 16.63
CA TYR A 42 -10.09 -18.21 15.40
C TYR A 42 -8.59 -18.24 15.09
N THR A 43 -8.26 -18.17 13.80
CA THR A 43 -6.89 -17.93 13.35
C THR A 43 -6.40 -16.56 13.83
N PRO A 44 -5.19 -16.47 14.43
CA PRO A 44 -4.62 -15.21 14.89
C PRO A 44 -4.51 -14.15 13.77
N GLN A 45 -4.85 -12.91 14.08
CA GLN A 45 -4.88 -11.83 13.06
C GLN A 45 -3.54 -11.60 12.35
N ILE A 46 -2.41 -11.81 13.02
CA ILE A 46 -1.08 -11.72 12.42
C ILE A 46 -0.86 -12.82 11.37
N LYS A 47 -1.28 -14.06 11.67
CA LYS A 47 -1.18 -15.17 10.73
C LYS A 47 -2.08 -14.95 9.52
N LEU A 48 -3.32 -14.51 9.77
CA LEU A 48 -4.26 -14.18 8.71
C LEU A 48 -3.73 -13.05 7.82
N PHE A 49 -3.12 -12.02 8.42
CA PHE A 49 -2.48 -10.94 7.68
C PHE A 49 -1.38 -11.45 6.75
N ILE A 50 -0.45 -12.27 7.25
CA ILE A 50 0.64 -12.84 6.44
C ILE A 50 0.07 -13.64 5.26
N ALA A 51 -0.94 -14.47 5.49
CA ALA A 51 -1.57 -15.27 4.46
C ALA A 51 -2.29 -14.41 3.39
N LEU A 52 -3.16 -13.48 3.82
CA LEU A 52 -3.91 -12.60 2.91
C LEU A 52 -2.98 -11.68 2.14
N PHE A 53 -1.95 -11.15 2.80
CA PHE A 53 -0.97 -10.28 2.17
C PHE A 53 -0.13 -11.02 1.12
N GLY A 54 0.36 -12.23 1.44
CA GLY A 54 1.09 -13.06 0.47
C GLY A 54 0.23 -13.41 -0.74
N PHE A 55 -1.04 -13.74 -0.51
CA PHE A 55 -2.00 -13.99 -1.60
C PHE A 55 -2.28 -12.72 -2.43
N GLN A 56 -2.36 -11.55 -1.81
CA GLN A 56 -2.48 -10.28 -2.53
C GLN A 56 -1.27 -10.03 -3.42
N LEU A 57 -0.03 -10.23 -2.93
CA LEU A 57 1.17 -10.07 -3.76
C LEU A 57 1.17 -11.02 -4.97
N LEU A 58 0.73 -12.27 -4.78
CA LEU A 58 0.56 -13.23 -5.87
C LEU A 58 -0.42 -12.72 -6.94
N LEU A 59 -1.58 -12.20 -6.52
CA LEU A 59 -2.57 -11.66 -7.45
C LEU A 59 -2.04 -10.42 -8.18
N LEU A 60 -1.42 -9.48 -7.47
CA LEU A 60 -0.84 -8.28 -8.08
C LEU A 60 0.22 -8.64 -9.13
N SER A 61 1.01 -9.70 -8.89
CA SER A 61 1.97 -10.25 -9.85
C SER A 61 1.28 -10.88 -11.07
N ILE A 62 0.24 -11.69 -10.88
CA ILE A 62 -0.53 -12.30 -11.99
C ILE A 62 -1.14 -11.21 -12.89
N PHE A 63 -1.67 -10.14 -12.29
CA PHE A 63 -2.26 -9.01 -13.00
C PHE A 63 -1.25 -7.97 -13.48
N LYS A 64 0.06 -8.21 -13.28
CA LYS A 64 1.14 -7.30 -13.70
C LYS A 64 0.96 -5.87 -13.20
N ILE A 65 0.32 -5.68 -12.06
CA ILE A 65 0.03 -4.34 -11.50
C ILE A 65 1.33 -3.63 -11.13
N PHE A 66 2.35 -4.40 -10.75
CA PHE A 66 3.69 -3.89 -10.47
C PHE A 66 4.40 -3.30 -11.70
N ASP A 67 4.00 -3.67 -12.91
CA ASP A 67 4.63 -3.17 -14.15
C ASP A 67 4.26 -1.71 -14.46
N LEU A 68 3.26 -1.17 -13.74
CA LEU A 68 2.73 0.19 -13.89
C LEU A 68 3.67 1.28 -13.36
N VAL A 69 4.68 0.93 -12.55
CA VAL A 69 5.63 1.90 -11.98
C VAL A 69 6.95 1.83 -12.76
N SER A 70 7.30 2.92 -13.44
CA SER A 70 8.55 3.04 -14.21
C SER A 70 8.96 4.52 -14.34
N LEU A 71 10.19 4.81 -14.77
CA LEU A 71 10.59 6.19 -15.08
C LEU A 71 9.74 6.78 -16.21
N GLN A 72 9.40 5.96 -17.21
CA GLN A 72 8.55 6.34 -18.34
C GLN A 72 7.09 6.63 -17.92
N ALA A 73 6.61 6.01 -16.84
CA ALA A 73 5.28 6.28 -16.31
C ALA A 73 5.22 7.59 -15.50
N VAL A 74 6.35 8.07 -14.99
CA VAL A 74 6.43 9.24 -14.11
C VAL A 74 6.96 10.48 -14.83
N ILE A 75 7.93 10.31 -15.74
CA ILE A 75 8.48 11.38 -16.57
C ILE A 75 7.64 11.46 -17.85
N LEU A 76 6.80 12.49 -17.92
CA LEU A 76 5.84 12.66 -19.02
C LEU A 76 6.41 13.43 -20.22
N SER A 77 7.51 14.18 -20.02
CA SER A 77 8.16 14.96 -21.07
C SER A 77 9.18 14.13 -21.86
N GLU A 78 9.12 14.21 -23.20
CA GLU A 78 10.07 13.52 -24.07
C GLU A 78 11.51 14.03 -23.87
N SER A 79 11.67 15.35 -23.72
CA SER A 79 12.96 15.99 -23.45
C SER A 79 13.55 15.55 -22.11
N GLY A 80 12.71 15.44 -21.08
CA GLY A 80 13.11 14.94 -19.77
C GLY A 80 13.54 13.48 -19.79
N LEU A 81 12.78 12.64 -20.50
CA LEU A 81 13.10 11.22 -20.65
C LEU A 81 14.39 11.01 -21.44
N GLN A 82 14.62 11.81 -22.49
CA GLN A 82 15.86 11.77 -23.27
C GLN A 82 17.07 12.17 -22.40
N ALA A 83 16.97 13.26 -21.64
CA ALA A 83 18.05 13.71 -20.76
C ALA A 83 18.42 12.65 -19.70
N VAL A 84 17.43 11.96 -19.15
CA VAL A 84 17.65 10.84 -18.22
C VAL A 84 18.28 9.64 -18.93
N SER A 85 17.82 9.30 -20.15
CA SER A 85 18.40 8.24 -20.97
C SER A 85 19.88 8.51 -21.28
N ASP A 86 20.24 9.73 -21.66
CA ASP A 86 21.62 10.13 -21.96
C ASP A 86 22.49 10.03 -20.70
N ARG A 87 21.96 10.47 -19.55
CA ARG A 87 22.67 10.34 -18.27
C ARG A 87 22.90 8.88 -17.87
N LEU A 88 21.89 8.02 -18.05
CA LEU A 88 22.01 6.58 -17.76
C LEU A 88 23.04 5.92 -18.68
N GLN A 89 23.07 6.27 -19.97
CA GLN A 89 24.08 5.77 -20.90
C GLN A 89 25.49 6.20 -20.50
N ALA A 90 25.66 7.44 -20.02
CA ALA A 90 26.93 7.92 -19.50
C ALA A 90 27.40 7.14 -18.25
N GLU A 91 26.47 6.64 -17.43
CA GLU A 91 26.74 5.75 -16.29
C GLU A 91 26.83 4.27 -16.69
N GLY A 92 26.77 3.94 -17.99
CA GLY A 92 26.87 2.57 -18.50
C GLY A 92 25.59 1.73 -18.33
N SER A 93 24.44 2.37 -18.10
CA SER A 93 23.13 1.73 -17.98
C SER A 93 22.19 2.13 -19.12
N SER A 94 21.05 1.47 -19.22
CA SER A 94 20.00 1.79 -20.19
C SER A 94 18.70 2.19 -19.50
N LEU A 95 17.86 2.95 -20.19
CA LEU A 95 16.53 3.30 -19.68
C LEU A 95 15.67 2.05 -19.37
N SER A 96 15.79 1.00 -20.18
CA SER A 96 15.10 -0.28 -19.92
C SER A 96 15.56 -0.90 -18.60
N ALA A 97 16.88 -1.00 -18.39
CA ALA A 97 17.44 -1.55 -17.16
C ALA A 97 17.02 -0.71 -15.95
N ALA A 98 17.05 0.62 -16.06
CA ALA A 98 16.58 1.49 -14.98
C ALA A 98 15.09 1.31 -14.65
N ASN A 99 14.23 1.08 -15.65
CA ASN A 99 12.82 0.78 -15.41
C ASN A 99 12.63 -0.55 -14.67
N ASP A 100 13.40 -1.58 -15.02
CA ASP A 100 13.33 -2.87 -14.33
C ASP A 100 13.79 -2.74 -12.87
N VAL A 101 14.85 -1.98 -12.60
CA VAL A 101 15.30 -1.66 -11.24
C VAL A 101 14.23 -0.91 -10.46
N VAL A 102 13.57 0.07 -11.07
CA VAL A 102 12.46 0.81 -10.44
C VAL A 102 11.32 -0.12 -10.07
N ARG A 103 10.94 -1.05 -10.95
CA ARG A 103 9.89 -2.04 -10.68
C ARG A 103 10.25 -2.97 -9.53
N ASP A 104 11.45 -3.54 -9.56
CA ASP A 104 11.91 -4.47 -8.53
C ASP A 104 11.97 -3.80 -7.16
N TRP A 105 12.58 -2.61 -7.07
CA TRP A 105 12.65 -1.88 -5.83
C TRP A 105 11.31 -1.33 -5.35
N TYR A 106 10.40 -0.97 -6.27
CA TYR A 106 9.03 -0.65 -5.91
C TYR A 106 8.39 -1.85 -5.20
N ASN A 107 8.49 -3.06 -5.79
CA ASN A 107 7.94 -4.29 -5.24
C ASN A 107 8.51 -4.63 -3.86
N TYR A 108 9.83 -4.49 -3.69
CA TYR A 108 10.48 -4.68 -2.39
C TYR A 108 10.08 -3.62 -1.36
N SER A 109 9.72 -2.42 -1.82
CA SER A 109 9.38 -1.29 -0.96
C SER A 109 7.92 -1.26 -0.50
N VAL A 110 7.01 -2.02 -1.13
CA VAL A 110 5.59 -2.02 -0.76
C VAL A 110 5.40 -2.42 0.71
N TRP A 111 6.10 -3.45 1.19
CA TRP A 111 5.90 -3.97 2.54
C TRP A 111 6.50 -3.05 3.64
N PRO A 112 7.74 -2.54 3.56
CA PRO A 112 8.28 -1.65 4.58
C PRO A 112 7.54 -0.32 4.58
N ALA A 113 7.14 0.16 3.40
CA ALA A 113 6.37 1.38 3.26
C ALA A 113 5.01 1.25 3.95
N ALA A 114 4.23 0.20 3.63
CA ALA A 114 2.92 -0.03 4.23
C ALA A 114 3.02 -0.22 5.76
N LEU A 115 4.03 -0.97 6.23
CA LEU A 115 4.28 -1.13 7.66
C LEU A 115 4.57 0.21 8.33
N THR A 116 5.43 1.04 7.74
CA THR A 116 5.79 2.35 8.30
C THR A 116 4.59 3.30 8.31
N GLY A 117 3.81 3.33 7.23
CA GLY A 117 2.56 4.10 7.17
C GLY A 117 1.51 3.65 8.19
N SER A 118 1.46 2.34 8.49
CA SER A 118 0.52 1.78 9.48
C SER A 118 0.78 2.24 10.92
N VAL A 119 2.04 2.59 11.23
CA VAL A 119 2.44 3.06 12.57
C VAL A 119 1.61 4.28 13.00
N VAL A 120 1.29 5.16 12.06
CA VAL A 120 0.47 6.36 12.31
C VAL A 120 -0.87 5.99 12.96
N TYR A 121 -1.54 4.95 12.44
CA TYR A 121 -2.82 4.48 12.97
C TYR A 121 -2.68 3.81 14.32
N VAL A 122 -1.69 2.93 14.47
CA VAL A 122 -1.45 2.21 15.73
C VAL A 122 -1.10 3.18 16.86
N VAL A 123 -0.30 4.21 16.57
CA VAL A 123 0.03 5.28 17.52
C VAL A 123 -1.22 6.08 17.90
N ALA A 124 -2.04 6.49 16.93
CA ALA A 124 -3.29 7.20 17.21
C ALA A 124 -4.25 6.36 18.08
N MET A 125 -4.40 5.07 17.76
CA MET A 125 -5.18 4.12 18.55
C MET A 125 -4.64 4.01 19.99
N LYS A 126 -3.32 3.96 20.16
CA LYS A 126 -2.68 3.94 21.48
C LYS A 126 -2.95 5.21 22.26
N LEU A 127 -2.94 6.38 21.61
CA LEU A 127 -3.28 7.66 22.24
C LEU A 127 -4.75 7.73 22.66
N PHE A 128 -5.67 7.14 21.89
CA PHE A 128 -7.09 7.13 22.23
C PHE A 128 -7.43 6.27 23.44
N ARG A 129 -6.67 5.20 23.71
CA ARG A 129 -6.85 4.35 24.88
C ARG A 129 -5.52 3.83 25.43
N PRO A 130 -4.75 4.67 26.17
CA PRO A 130 -3.40 4.35 26.61
C PRO A 130 -3.31 3.15 27.57
N ALA A 131 -4.41 2.81 28.26
CA ALA A 131 -4.45 1.67 29.18
C ALA A 131 -4.37 0.30 28.46
N MET A 132 -4.72 0.21 27.18
CA MET A 132 -4.59 -1.04 26.41
C MET A 132 -3.14 -1.30 26.00
N LYS A 133 -2.73 -2.57 25.95
CA LYS A 133 -1.38 -2.97 25.49
C LYS A 133 -1.19 -2.61 24.02
N LEU A 134 0.03 -2.25 23.62
CA LEU A 134 0.34 -1.93 22.21
C LEU A 134 -0.05 -3.06 21.25
N SER A 135 0.22 -4.31 21.65
CA SER A 135 -0.15 -5.50 20.88
C SER A 135 -1.66 -5.62 20.61
N ALA A 136 -2.51 -5.14 21.52
CA ALA A 136 -3.96 -5.11 21.32
C ALA A 136 -4.35 -4.14 20.21
N HIS A 137 -3.73 -2.96 20.16
CA HIS A 137 -3.96 -1.98 19.08
C HIS A 137 -3.52 -2.54 17.73
N VAL A 138 -2.36 -3.20 17.68
CA VAL A 138 -1.85 -3.86 16.46
C VAL A 138 -2.83 -4.93 15.97
N LYS A 139 -3.31 -5.82 16.85
CA LYS A 139 -4.27 -6.87 16.48
C LYS A 139 -5.59 -6.30 15.94
N LEU A 140 -6.11 -5.24 16.57
CA LEU A 140 -7.35 -4.58 16.12
C LEU A 140 -7.17 -3.85 14.78
N TYR A 141 -6.02 -3.21 14.58
CA TYR A 141 -5.65 -2.60 13.30
C TYR A 141 -5.55 -3.66 12.19
N LEU A 142 -4.86 -4.78 12.48
CA LEU A 142 -4.73 -5.90 11.54
C LEU A 142 -6.07 -6.52 11.19
N LEU A 143 -7.01 -6.63 12.13
CA LEU A 143 -8.35 -7.15 11.83
C LEU A 143 -9.09 -6.27 10.79
N ALA A 144 -9.06 -4.94 10.96
CA ALA A 144 -9.65 -4.03 9.98
C ALA A 144 -8.90 -4.07 8.63
N THR A 145 -7.58 -4.20 8.67
CA THR A 145 -6.73 -4.32 7.47
C THR A 145 -7.01 -5.62 6.70
N ASN A 146 -7.12 -6.75 7.41
CA ASN A 146 -7.45 -8.06 6.85
C ASN A 146 -8.83 -8.05 6.19
N ALA A 147 -9.81 -7.37 6.79
CA ALA A 147 -11.10 -7.15 6.15
C ALA A 147 -10.95 -6.34 4.85
N GLY A 148 -10.14 -5.28 4.87
CA GLY A 148 -9.79 -4.53 3.66
C GLY A 148 -9.21 -5.41 2.55
N PHE A 149 -8.24 -6.27 2.86
CA PHE A 149 -7.64 -7.19 1.89
C PHE A 149 -8.64 -8.19 1.31
N LEU A 150 -9.52 -8.75 2.14
CA LEU A 150 -10.58 -9.65 1.65
C LEU A 150 -11.51 -8.94 0.66
N TRP A 151 -11.84 -7.68 0.94
CA TRP A 151 -12.68 -6.89 0.05
C TRP A 151 -11.98 -6.47 -1.23
N MET A 152 -10.64 -6.41 -1.27
CA MET A 152 -9.92 -6.16 -2.51
C MET A 152 -10.12 -7.27 -3.56
N PHE A 153 -10.33 -8.53 -3.15
CA PHE A 153 -10.48 -9.64 -4.09
C PHE A 153 -11.66 -9.50 -5.06
N PRO A 154 -12.90 -9.23 -4.61
CA PRO A 154 -14.00 -9.00 -5.55
C PRO A 154 -13.75 -7.82 -6.50
N PHE A 155 -13.05 -6.76 -6.06
CA PHE A 155 -12.69 -5.64 -6.94
C PHE A 155 -11.62 -6.01 -7.97
N LEU A 156 -10.62 -6.80 -7.59
CA LEU A 156 -9.62 -7.32 -8.54
C LEU A 156 -10.26 -8.27 -9.57
N LEU A 157 -11.25 -9.07 -9.16
CA LEU A 157 -12.00 -9.94 -10.08
C LEU A 157 -12.84 -9.15 -11.10
N ILE A 158 -13.28 -7.93 -10.79
CA ILE A 158 -13.93 -7.05 -11.78
C ILE A 158 -12.97 -6.70 -12.91
N GLY A 159 -11.66 -6.61 -12.66
CA GLY A 159 -10.63 -6.39 -13.70
C GLY A 159 -10.43 -7.56 -14.66
N VAL A 160 -10.94 -8.75 -14.33
CA VAL A 160 -10.97 -9.90 -15.24
C VAL A 160 -12.18 -9.82 -16.18
N LEU A 161 -13.21 -9.05 -15.81
CA LEU A 161 -14.38 -8.85 -16.66
C LEU A 161 -14.01 -7.90 -17.81
N PRO A 162 -14.57 -8.08 -19.02
CA PRO A 162 -14.29 -7.24 -20.20
C PRO A 162 -14.85 -5.79 -20.08
N ILE A 163 -15.08 -5.32 -18.86
CA ILE A 163 -15.74 -4.05 -18.50
C ILE A 163 -14.69 -3.01 -18.04
N ALA A 164 -13.51 -3.45 -17.58
CA ALA A 164 -12.43 -2.57 -17.14
C ALA A 164 -11.06 -3.18 -17.44
N ASP A 165 -10.08 -2.34 -17.77
CA ASP A 165 -8.67 -2.75 -17.85
C ASP A 165 -8.14 -3.10 -16.44
N ALA A 166 -7.18 -4.03 -16.37
CA ALA A 166 -6.55 -4.49 -15.13
C ALA A 166 -5.95 -3.35 -14.28
N SER A 167 -5.42 -2.30 -14.91
CA SER A 167 -4.89 -1.11 -14.25
C SER A 167 -5.98 -0.30 -13.56
N MET A 168 -7.13 -0.12 -14.23
CA MET A 168 -8.31 0.50 -13.64
C MET A 168 -8.80 -0.33 -12.45
N ALA A 169 -8.95 -1.64 -12.59
CA ALA A 169 -9.41 -2.51 -11.50
C ALA A 169 -8.49 -2.48 -10.27
N ALA A 170 -7.17 -2.43 -10.49
CA ALA A 170 -6.18 -2.25 -9.42
C ALA A 170 -6.37 -0.94 -8.67
N LEU A 171 -6.62 0.15 -9.41
CA LEU A 171 -6.90 1.46 -8.83
C LEU A 171 -8.20 1.43 -8.01
N TRP A 172 -9.29 0.87 -8.56
CA TRP A 172 -10.57 0.75 -7.86
C TRP A 172 -10.46 -0.09 -6.59
N ALA A 173 -9.74 -1.23 -6.64
CA ALA A 173 -9.49 -2.07 -5.47
C ALA A 173 -8.74 -1.30 -4.37
N SER A 174 -7.73 -0.51 -4.75
CA SER A 174 -6.94 0.30 -3.82
C SER A 174 -7.76 1.43 -3.20
N VAL A 175 -8.59 2.11 -3.99
CA VAL A 175 -9.48 3.18 -3.51
C VAL A 175 -10.59 2.63 -2.62
N ALA A 176 -11.17 1.47 -2.95
CA ALA A 176 -12.25 0.83 -2.19
C ALA A 176 -11.78 0.24 -0.86
N ALA A 177 -10.50 -0.11 -0.72
CA ALA A 177 -9.94 -0.61 0.54
C ALA A 177 -10.05 0.42 1.68
N ILE A 178 -9.97 1.72 1.38
CA ILE A 178 -10.04 2.81 2.37
C ILE A 178 -11.41 2.88 3.07
N PRO A 179 -12.55 3.03 2.36
CA PRO A 179 -13.87 3.07 3.00
C PRO A 179 -14.22 1.75 3.68
N VAL A 180 -13.76 0.59 3.16
CA VAL A 180 -13.92 -0.70 3.85
C VAL A 180 -13.17 -0.69 5.18
N PHE A 181 -11.89 -0.33 5.16
CA PHE A 181 -11.07 -0.24 6.37
C PHE A 181 -11.73 0.68 7.41
N LEU A 182 -12.13 1.89 7.02
CA LEU A 182 -12.82 2.83 7.92
C LEU A 182 -14.17 2.28 8.41
N GLY A 183 -14.92 1.58 7.56
CA GLY A 183 -16.18 0.93 7.91
C GLY A 183 -16.01 -0.14 8.98
N TYR A 184 -14.98 -0.99 8.88
CA TYR A 184 -14.67 -2.01 9.88
C TYR A 184 -14.12 -1.43 11.19
N LEU A 185 -13.51 -0.24 11.15
CA LEU A 185 -13.11 0.45 12.38
C LEU A 185 -14.30 0.94 13.21
N ILE A 186 -15.44 1.31 12.60
CA ILE A 186 -16.61 1.83 13.34
C ILE A 186 -17.10 0.88 14.45
N PRO A 187 -17.47 -0.40 14.18
CA PRO A 187 -17.95 -1.30 15.22
C PRO A 187 -16.87 -1.62 16.27
N LEU A 188 -15.60 -1.71 15.86
CA LEU A 188 -14.47 -1.92 16.77
C LEU A 188 -14.28 -0.72 17.70
N PHE A 189 -14.34 0.49 17.16
CA PHE A 189 -14.17 1.72 17.94
C PHE A 189 -15.32 1.96 18.90
N ARG A 190 -16.55 1.68 18.46
CA ARG A 190 -17.72 1.70 19.33
C ARG A 190 -17.57 0.76 20.52
N ARG A 191 -16.96 -0.41 20.33
CA ARG A 191 -16.75 -1.38 21.39
C ARG A 191 -15.57 -1.04 22.31
N PHE A 192 -14.43 -0.68 21.74
CA PHE A 192 -13.15 -0.65 22.45
C PHE A 192 -12.59 0.75 22.71
N TYR A 193 -13.07 1.81 22.05
CA TYR A 193 -12.43 3.13 22.13
C TYR A 193 -13.37 4.27 22.50
N ALA A 194 -14.68 4.12 22.29
CA ALA A 194 -15.65 5.17 22.51
C ALA A 194 -16.77 4.72 23.46
N THR A 195 -17.13 5.60 24.40
CA THR A 195 -18.29 5.43 25.30
C THR A 195 -19.51 6.24 24.85
N SER A 196 -19.34 7.14 23.87
CA SER A 196 -20.39 8.00 23.32
C SER A 196 -20.31 8.08 21.80
N ALA A 197 -21.43 8.40 21.15
CA ALA A 197 -21.49 8.57 19.70
C ALA A 197 -20.60 9.72 19.21
N ALA A 198 -20.56 10.85 19.92
CA ALA A 198 -19.66 11.96 19.59
C ALA A 198 -18.18 11.54 19.69
N GLY A 199 -17.82 10.80 20.74
CA GLY A 199 -16.45 10.29 20.89
C GLY A 199 -16.07 9.25 19.83
N LEU A 200 -17.03 8.51 19.28
CA LEU A 200 -16.82 7.61 18.14
C LEU A 200 -16.54 8.42 16.87
N VAL A 201 -17.41 9.38 16.56
CA VAL A 201 -17.27 10.24 15.37
C VAL A 201 -15.92 10.94 15.37
N ILE A 202 -15.54 11.60 16.48
CA ILE A 202 -14.25 12.31 16.58
C ILE A 202 -13.08 11.36 16.28
N ARG A 203 -13.05 10.18 16.90
CA ARG A 203 -11.94 9.24 16.74
C ARG A 203 -11.85 8.66 15.32
N VAL A 204 -12.98 8.29 14.73
CA VAL A 204 -13.01 7.81 13.34
C VAL A 204 -12.60 8.91 12.37
N SER A 205 -13.07 10.15 12.57
CA SER A 205 -12.66 11.30 11.76
C SER A 205 -11.16 11.57 11.86
N VAL A 206 -10.57 11.48 13.05
CA VAL A 206 -9.12 11.60 13.20
C VAL A 206 -8.38 10.53 12.39
N LEU A 207 -8.81 9.26 12.44
CA LEU A 207 -8.19 8.20 11.63
C LEU A 207 -8.38 8.44 10.13
N ALA A 208 -9.52 8.96 9.71
CA ALA A 208 -9.75 9.33 8.31
C ALA A 208 -8.80 10.45 7.86
N ILE A 209 -8.57 11.46 8.70
CA ILE A 209 -7.59 12.52 8.43
C ILE A 209 -6.17 11.96 8.36
N LEU A 210 -5.85 10.96 9.20
CA LEU A 210 -4.53 10.31 9.23
C LEU A 210 -4.22 9.48 7.97
N VAL A 211 -5.18 9.27 7.07
CA VAL A 211 -4.94 8.69 5.73
C VAL A 211 -3.91 9.51 4.97
N VAL A 212 -4.00 10.84 4.98
CA VAL A 212 -3.07 11.71 4.25
C VAL A 212 -1.62 11.56 4.73
N PRO A 213 -1.29 11.75 6.03
CA PRO A 213 0.08 11.56 6.50
C PRO A 213 0.55 10.10 6.36
N SER A 214 -0.35 9.11 6.49
CA SER A 214 0.01 7.71 6.26
C SER A 214 0.43 7.45 4.81
N ILE A 215 -0.31 7.99 3.83
CA ILE A 215 0.05 7.93 2.40
C ILE A 215 1.37 8.64 2.16
N VAL A 216 1.57 9.85 2.70
CA VAL A 216 2.83 10.59 2.53
C VAL A 216 4.02 9.79 3.06
N ILE A 217 3.91 9.21 4.26
CA ILE A 217 4.97 8.39 4.85
C ILE A 217 5.23 7.14 4.01
N THR A 218 4.18 6.42 3.63
CA THR A 218 4.26 5.20 2.81
C THR A 218 4.97 5.49 1.50
N THR A 219 4.48 6.48 0.75
CA THR A 219 5.02 6.88 -0.55
C THR A 219 6.46 7.41 -0.45
N SER A 220 6.80 8.15 0.62
CA SER A 220 8.17 8.64 0.84
C SER A 220 9.15 7.50 1.09
N VAL A 221 8.76 6.49 1.89
CA VAL A 221 9.58 5.30 2.13
C VAL A 221 9.75 4.52 0.83
N ALA A 222 8.66 4.31 0.08
CA ALA A 222 8.69 3.60 -1.19
C ALA A 222 9.65 4.25 -2.20
N TYR A 223 9.48 5.54 -2.47
CA TYR A 223 10.35 6.25 -3.42
C TYR A 223 11.79 6.41 -2.94
N SER A 224 12.02 6.48 -1.62
CA SER A 224 13.38 6.50 -1.07
C SER A 224 14.09 5.17 -1.30
N MET A 225 13.39 4.04 -1.14
CA MET A 225 13.93 2.72 -1.46
C MET A 225 14.19 2.55 -2.96
N ILE A 226 13.27 3.00 -3.81
CA ILE A 226 13.46 3.02 -5.27
C ILE A 226 14.68 3.88 -5.64
N SER A 227 14.80 5.07 -5.07
CA SER A 227 15.93 5.96 -5.32
C SER A 227 17.26 5.36 -4.89
N PHE A 228 17.27 4.64 -3.76
CA PHE A 228 18.43 3.91 -3.28
C PHE A 228 18.81 2.77 -4.23
N GLY A 229 17.83 1.95 -4.65
CA GLY A 229 18.02 0.85 -5.58
C GLY A 229 18.56 1.29 -6.92
N MET A 230 17.93 2.31 -7.50
CA MET A 230 18.35 2.90 -8.78
C MET A 230 19.79 3.41 -8.69
N LYS A 231 20.13 4.19 -7.65
CA LYS A 231 21.49 4.69 -7.45
C LYS A 231 22.51 3.56 -7.32
N ARG A 232 22.15 2.47 -6.64
CA ARG A 232 23.01 1.31 -6.43
C ARG A 232 23.27 0.53 -7.71
N GLU A 233 22.28 0.41 -8.60
CA GLU A 233 22.35 -0.50 -9.75
C GLU A 233 22.62 0.21 -11.08
N THR A 234 22.30 1.49 -11.20
CA THR A 234 22.47 2.27 -12.43
C THR A 234 23.38 3.50 -12.28
N GLY A 235 23.86 3.78 -11.06
CA GLY A 235 24.64 4.98 -10.76
C GLY A 235 23.81 6.25 -10.59
N LEU A 236 22.53 6.24 -11.01
CA LEU A 236 21.63 7.39 -10.97
C LEU A 236 20.47 7.15 -10.00
N GLY A 237 20.21 8.08 -9.07
CA GLY A 237 19.09 7.99 -8.14
C GLY A 237 17.74 8.37 -8.77
N PHE A 238 16.63 7.79 -8.30
CA PHE A 238 15.29 8.09 -8.84
C PHE A 238 14.95 9.58 -8.75
N PHE A 239 15.18 10.22 -7.61
CA PHE A 239 14.94 11.66 -7.46
C PHE A 239 15.90 12.50 -8.30
N GLU A 240 17.12 12.01 -8.54
CA GLU A 240 18.09 12.68 -9.42
C GLU A 240 17.63 12.63 -10.87
N ALA A 241 17.11 11.48 -11.33
CA ALA A 241 16.51 11.36 -12.65
C ALA A 241 15.29 12.29 -12.81
N LEU A 242 14.40 12.38 -11.81
CA LEU A 242 13.28 13.31 -11.85
C LEU A 242 13.76 14.78 -11.91
N HIS A 243 14.81 15.12 -11.17
CA HIS A 243 15.38 16.47 -11.20
C HIS A 243 16.00 16.81 -12.56
N ILE A 244 16.75 15.89 -13.17
CA ILE A 244 17.30 16.03 -14.53
C ILE A 244 16.17 16.24 -15.54
N ALA A 245 15.12 15.41 -15.47
CA ALA A 245 13.98 15.51 -16.35
C ALA A 245 13.30 16.87 -16.23
N GLN A 246 13.10 17.36 -15.00
CA GLN A 246 12.49 18.66 -14.74
C GLN A 246 13.32 19.84 -15.30
N ILE A 247 14.64 19.80 -15.17
CA ILE A 247 15.53 20.83 -15.74
C ILE A 247 15.44 20.84 -17.27
N ALA A 248 15.43 19.65 -17.90
CA ALA A 248 15.34 19.53 -19.35
C ALA A 248 13.97 20.00 -19.88
N GLU A 249 12.89 19.72 -19.15
CA GLU A 249 11.55 20.21 -19.47
C GLU A 249 11.44 21.73 -19.38
N GLN A 250 11.98 22.34 -18.31
CA GLN A 250 12.02 23.80 -18.17
C GLN A 250 12.83 24.46 -19.29
N SER A 251 14.00 23.88 -19.61
CA SER A 251 14.87 24.41 -20.68
C SER A 251 14.17 24.35 -22.05
N ALA A 252 13.43 23.28 -22.33
CA ALA A 252 12.67 23.14 -23.58
C ALA A 252 11.54 24.20 -23.66
N ALA A 253 10.81 24.42 -22.55
CA ALA A 253 9.74 25.43 -22.49
C ALA A 253 10.26 26.86 -22.71
N ASP A 254 11.40 27.20 -22.11
CA ASP A 254 12.03 28.53 -22.26
C ASP A 254 12.49 28.79 -23.70
N THR A 255 12.78 27.73 -24.47
CA THR A 255 13.19 27.84 -25.88
C THR A 255 12.00 28.02 -26.84
N GLU A 256 10.79 27.67 -26.42
CA GLU A 256 9.56 27.77 -27.22
C GLU A 256 8.76 29.07 -27.01
N THR A 257 8.97 29.80 -25.92
CA THR A 257 8.43 31.16 -25.74
C THR A 257 9.23 32.18 -26.56
N PRO A 258 8.68 32.77 -27.63
CA PRO A 258 9.33 33.89 -28.30
C PRO A 258 9.31 35.10 -27.37
N ASP A 259 10.41 35.86 -27.38
CA ASP A 259 10.52 37.15 -26.70
C ASP A 259 9.53 38.14 -27.36
N GLU A 260 8.27 38.17 -26.89
CA GLU A 260 7.28 39.20 -27.22
C GLU A 260 7.70 40.52 -26.55
N GLY A 261 8.79 41.11 -27.05
CA GLY A 261 9.42 42.23 -26.35
C GLY A 261 10.47 43.01 -27.11
N GLN A 262 10.63 42.83 -28.43
CA GLN A 262 11.48 43.71 -29.25
C GLN A 262 10.84 44.02 -30.60
N THR A 263 9.78 44.82 -30.60
CA THR A 263 9.48 45.67 -31.75
C THR A 263 10.09 47.04 -31.51
N SER A 264 11.14 47.33 -32.29
CA SER A 264 11.78 48.63 -32.43
C SER A 264 10.86 49.68 -33.06
#